data_AF-A0A965AHM3-F1
#
_entry.id   AF-A0A965AHM3-F1
#
_cell.length_a   1.000
_cell.length_b   1.000
_cell.length_c   1.000
_cell.angle_alpha   90.00
_cell.angle_beta   90.00
_cell.angle_gamma   90.00
#
_symmetry.space_group_name_H-M   'P 1'
#
loop_
_entity.id
_entity.type
_entity.pdbx_description
1 polymer ?
#
loop_
_entity_poly.entity_id
_entity_poly.type
_entity_poly.pdbx_seq_one_letter_code
_entity_poly.pdbx_strand_id
1 'polypeptide(L)'
;MVNKHRLYWTLQIGGWILYAILQIVFFAISTGGINSRRIIFFLLEALICLLLTHLLRYLLVARFRLMRLPLPALIPRVLLIVVLMALLAYALQPLAFIISGREFNVELTLNPSQIIYGWSSFTIFFFLWSVFYFTYYFVEQYNKSLQYETSRIEIELQNLKSQLNPHFIFNALNS
;
A
#
# COMPACT_ATOMS: atom_id res chain seq x y z
N MET A 1 4.78 16.38 -14.16
CA MET A 1 5.08 15.70 -12.88
C MET A 1 3.76 15.25 -12.28
N VAL A 2 3.54 13.94 -12.11
CA VAL A 2 2.29 13.44 -11.52
C VAL A 2 2.23 13.89 -10.06
N ASN A 3 1.13 14.54 -9.66
CA ASN A 3 0.92 14.94 -8.27
C ASN A 3 0.80 13.67 -7.40
N LYS A 4 1.77 13.44 -6.52
CA LYS A 4 1.86 12.23 -5.67
C LYS A 4 0.62 12.00 -4.82
N HIS A 5 -0.03 13.08 -4.39
CA HIS A 5 -1.28 13.00 -3.65
C HIS A 5 -2.41 12.48 -4.55
N ARG A 6 -2.53 12.99 -5.78
CA ARG A 6 -3.51 12.49 -6.76
C ARG A 6 -3.26 11.02 -7.09
N LEU A 7 -2.02 10.65 -7.41
CA LEU A 7 -1.66 9.26 -7.72
C LEU A 7 -2.01 8.31 -6.58
N TYR A 8 -1.73 8.70 -5.34
CA TYR A 8 -2.11 7.91 -4.18
C TYR A 8 -3.61 7.66 -4.12
N TRP A 9 -4.43 8.71 -4.19
CA TRP A 9 -5.89 8.56 -4.10
C TRP A 9 -6.46 7.78 -5.27
N THR A 10 -5.93 7.98 -6.49
CA THR A 10 -6.32 7.19 -7.66
C THR A 10 -6.04 5.71 -7.46
N LEU A 11 -4.85 5.35 -6.97
CA LEU A 11 -4.50 3.95 -6.70
C LEU A 11 -5.32 3.38 -5.54
N GLN A 12 -5.48 4.15 -4.45
CA GLN A 12 -6.22 3.74 -3.26
C GLN A 12 -7.68 3.44 -3.59
N ILE A 13 -8.39 4.42 -4.17
CA ILE A 13 -9.80 4.29 -4.51
C ILE A 13 -9.96 3.25 -5.63
N GLY A 14 -9.12 3.30 -6.66
CA GLY A 14 -9.16 2.35 -7.77
C GLY A 14 -8.94 0.91 -7.34
N GLY A 15 -7.98 0.66 -6.44
CA GLY A 15 -7.69 -0.68 -5.94
C GLY A 15 -8.82 -1.30 -5.13
N TRP A 16 -9.44 -0.53 -4.22
CA TRP A 16 -10.56 -1.03 -3.42
C TRP A 16 -11.86 -1.15 -4.23
N ILE A 17 -12.07 -0.29 -5.23
CA ILE A 17 -13.17 -0.46 -6.19
C ILE A 17 -12.95 -1.72 -7.03
N LEU A 18 -11.74 -1.93 -7.54
CA LEU A 18 -11.41 -3.14 -8.30
C LEU A 18 -11.63 -4.39 -7.45
N TYR A 19 -11.21 -4.37 -6.18
CA TYR A 19 -11.50 -5.43 -5.23
C TYR A 19 -13.01 -5.70 -5.09
N ALA A 20 -13.82 -4.66 -4.91
CA ALA A 20 -15.28 -4.82 -4.81
C ALA A 20 -15.88 -5.43 -6.08
N ILE A 21 -15.45 -4.97 -7.26
CA ILE A 21 -15.89 -5.49 -8.55
C ILE A 21 -15.52 -6.97 -8.69
N LEU A 22 -14.28 -7.35 -8.35
CA LEU A 22 -13.83 -8.74 -8.41
C LEU A 22 -14.66 -9.64 -7.49
N GLN A 23 -14.95 -9.19 -6.27
CA GLN A 23 -15.81 -9.94 -5.33
C GLN A 23 -17.25 -10.09 -5.84
N ILE A 24 -17.81 -9.02 -6.39
CA ILE A 24 -19.15 -9.02 -7.00
C ILE A 24 -19.23 -10.02 -8.16
N VAL A 25 -18.26 -9.96 -9.08
CA VAL A 25 -18.21 -10.81 -10.28
C VAL A 25 -17.99 -12.28 -9.88
N PHE A 26 -17.04 -12.56 -9.00
CA PHE A 26 -16.77 -13.92 -8.55
C PHE A 26 -17.98 -14.53 -7.85
N PHE A 27 -18.66 -13.76 -6.99
CA PHE A 27 -19.88 -14.20 -6.33
C PHE A 27 -21.03 -14.47 -7.32
N ALA A 28 -21.24 -13.57 -8.29
CA ALA A 28 -22.28 -13.72 -9.29
C ALA A 28 -22.08 -14.97 -10.16
N ILE A 29 -20.83 -15.27 -10.55
CA ILE A 29 -20.48 -16.47 -11.34
C ILE A 29 -20.70 -17.74 -10.52
N SER A 30 -20.25 -17.76 -9.25
CA SER A 30 -20.32 -18.94 -8.39
C SER A 30 -21.73 -19.32 -7.92
N THR A 31 -22.64 -18.34 -7.82
CA THR A 31 -24.00 -18.56 -7.31
C THR A 31 -25.10 -18.36 -8.34
N GLY A 32 -24.76 -18.00 -9.59
CA GLY A 32 -25.70 -17.81 -10.69
C GLY A 32 -26.54 -16.53 -10.60
N GLY A 33 -26.27 -15.64 -9.64
CA GLY A 33 -26.98 -14.38 -9.49
C GLY A 33 -26.50 -13.56 -8.29
N ILE A 34 -26.84 -12.27 -8.26
CA ILE A 34 -26.46 -11.39 -7.16
C ILE A 34 -27.62 -10.49 -6.72
N ASN A 35 -27.79 -10.35 -5.41
CA ASN A 35 -28.78 -9.46 -4.81
C ASN A 35 -28.15 -8.08 -4.52
N SER A 36 -28.93 -7.01 -4.67
CA SER A 36 -28.61 -5.64 -4.24
C SER A 36 -27.97 -5.56 -2.84
N ARG A 37 -28.49 -6.30 -1.85
CA ARG A 37 -27.92 -6.35 -0.49
C ARG A 37 -26.48 -6.90 -0.46
N ARG A 38 -26.16 -7.86 -1.33
CA ARG A 38 -24.80 -8.44 -1.45
C ARG A 38 -23.83 -7.44 -2.09
N ILE A 39 -24.29 -6.67 -3.08
CA ILE A 39 -23.50 -5.61 -3.70
C ILE A 39 -23.15 -4.55 -2.65
N ILE A 40 -24.15 -4.08 -1.88
CA ILE A 40 -23.95 -3.10 -0.81
C ILE A 40 -22.94 -3.63 0.23
N PHE A 41 -23.05 -4.91 0.60
CA PHE A 41 -22.10 -5.56 1.50
C PHE A 41 -20.64 -5.47 1.01
N PHE A 42 -20.37 -5.83 -0.25
CA PHE A 42 -19.02 -5.75 -0.80
C PHE A 42 -18.50 -4.31 -0.95
N LEU A 43 -19.38 -3.35 -1.26
CA LEU A 43 -19.01 -1.93 -1.28
C LEU A 43 -18.64 -1.40 0.10
N LEU A 44 -19.38 -1.79 1.14
CA LEU A 44 -19.06 -1.43 2.53
C LEU A 44 -17.76 -2.09 3.00
N GLU A 45 -17.54 -3.35 2.65
CA GLU A 45 -16.28 -4.05 2.96
C GLU A 45 -15.08 -3.36 2.30
N ALA A 46 -15.21 -2.97 1.02
CA ALA A 46 -14.18 -2.20 0.32
C ALA A 46 -13.95 -0.83 0.96
N LEU A 47 -15.00 -0.15 1.44
CA LEU A 47 -14.88 1.11 2.16
C LEU A 47 -14.13 0.96 3.49
N ILE A 48 -14.47 -0.08 4.27
CA ILE A 48 -13.77 -0.40 5.52
C ILE A 48 -12.29 -0.63 5.22
N CYS A 49 -11.97 -1.46 4.23
CA CYS A 49 -10.59 -1.73 3.82
C CYS A 49 -9.84 -0.48 3.34
N LEU A 50 -10.52 0.43 2.62
CA LEU A 50 -9.96 1.71 2.20
C LEU A 50 -9.58 2.58 3.40
N LEU A 51 -10.50 2.73 4.36
CA LEU A 51 -10.26 3.52 5.58
C LEU A 51 -9.13 2.92 6.42
N LEU A 52 -9.14 1.60 6.58
CA LEU A 52 -8.13 0.83 7.28
C LEU A 52 -6.75 1.00 6.65
N THR A 53 -6.63 0.87 5.33
CA THR A 53 -5.34 1.05 4.65
C THR A 53 -4.87 2.51 4.60
N HIS A 54 -5.79 3.48 4.65
CA HIS A 54 -5.41 4.87 4.82
C HIS A 54 -4.86 5.14 6.23
N LEU A 55 -5.54 4.62 7.27
CA LEU A 55 -5.06 4.67 8.65
C LEU A 55 -3.68 4.02 8.79
N LEU A 56 -3.46 2.88 8.13
CA LEU A 56 -2.17 2.21 8.09
C LEU A 56 -1.07 3.13 7.55
N ARG A 57 -1.30 3.76 6.40
CA ARG A 57 -0.33 4.71 5.82
C ARG A 57 -0.01 5.83 6.81
N TYR A 58 -1.03 6.37 7.47
CA TYR A 58 -0.86 7.41 8.48
C TYR A 58 0.01 6.93 9.65
N LEU A 59 -0.24 5.73 10.19
CA LEU A 59 0.54 5.15 11.28
C LEU A 59 2.00 4.89 10.85
N LEU A 60 2.21 4.26 9.69
CA LEU A 60 3.54 3.91 9.18
C LEU A 60 4.39 5.14 8.86
N VAL A 61 3.81 6.15 8.21
CA VAL A 61 4.55 7.29 7.66
C VAL A 61 4.59 8.46 8.63
N ALA A 62 3.44 8.88 9.16
CA ALA A 62 3.34 10.10 9.95
C ALA A 62 3.67 9.86 11.43
N ARG A 63 3.12 8.80 12.04
CA ARG A 63 3.25 8.57 13.48
C ARG A 63 4.56 7.89 13.86
N PHE A 64 4.83 6.71 13.30
CA PHE A 64 5.95 5.89 13.74
C PHE A 64 7.20 6.01 12.86
N ARG A 65 7.10 6.69 11.71
CA ARG A 65 8.20 6.89 10.75
C ARG A 65 8.94 5.60 10.41
N LEU A 66 8.21 4.49 10.31
CA LEU A 66 8.76 3.14 10.15
C LEU A 66 9.62 3.03 8.88
N MET A 67 9.26 3.80 7.86
CA MET A 67 9.94 3.87 6.56
C MET A 67 11.41 4.33 6.63
N ARG A 68 11.88 4.82 7.78
CA ARG A 68 13.30 5.18 8.02
C ARG A 68 14.15 4.02 8.55
N LEU A 69 13.52 2.92 8.95
CA LEU A 69 14.21 1.76 9.52
C LEU A 69 14.86 0.92 8.41
N PRO A 70 15.98 0.22 8.70
CA PRO A 70 16.57 -0.72 7.76
C PRO A 70 15.61 -1.89 7.50
N LEU A 71 15.66 -2.43 6.28
CA LEU A 71 14.79 -3.51 5.79
C LEU A 71 14.56 -4.66 6.79
N PRO A 72 15.60 -5.24 7.44
CA PRO A 72 15.42 -6.35 8.37
C PRO A 72 14.56 -6.02 9.59
N ALA A 73 14.56 -4.75 10.02
CA ALA A 73 13.76 -4.28 11.16
C ALA A 73 12.37 -3.77 10.75
N LEU A 74 12.17 -3.52 9.45
CA LEU A 74 10.92 -3.01 8.89
C LEU A 74 9.96 -4.17 8.56
N ILE A 75 10.45 -5.22 7.91
CA ILE A 75 9.66 -6.38 7.46
C ILE A 75 8.82 -6.99 8.59
N PRO A 76 9.38 -7.41 9.76
CA PRO A 76 8.60 -8.07 10.79
C PRO A 76 7.52 -7.15 11.39
N ARG A 77 7.79 -5.84 11.48
CA ARG A 77 6.80 -4.86 11.96
C ARG A 77 5.66 -4.67 10.97
N VAL A 78 5.96 -4.63 9.68
CA VAL A 78 4.94 -4.56 8.62
C VAL A 78 4.06 -5.80 8.63
N LEU A 79 4.66 -6.99 8.73
CA LEU A 79 3.92 -8.25 8.81
C LEU A 79 2.99 -8.28 10.03
N LEU A 80 3.50 -7.87 11.20
CA LEU A 80 2.69 -7.76 12.41
C LEU A 80 1.50 -6.80 12.19
N ILE A 81 1.74 -5.65 11.57
CA ILE A 81 0.69 -4.68 11.30
C ILE A 81 -0.33 -5.25 10.30
N VAL A 82 0.09 -5.93 9.24
CA VAL A 82 -0.83 -6.58 8.28
C VAL A 82 -1.74 -7.58 8.99
N VAL A 83 -1.20 -8.39 9.90
CA VAL A 83 -1.96 -9.35 10.72
C VAL A 83 -2.98 -8.64 11.62
N LEU A 84 -2.56 -7.57 12.31
CA LEU A 84 -3.45 -6.79 13.17
C LEU A 84 -4.55 -6.07 12.37
N MET A 85 -4.22 -5.59 11.17
CA MET A 85 -5.17 -4.94 10.27
C MET A 85 -6.21 -5.92 9.75
N ALA A 86 -5.79 -7.13 9.39
CA ALA A 86 -6.71 -8.19 8.98
C ALA A 86 -7.65 -8.60 10.13
N LEU A 87 -7.13 -8.67 11.35
CA LEU A 87 -7.94 -8.95 12.54
C LEU A 87 -8.99 -7.85 12.77
N LEU A 88 -8.57 -6.58 12.63
CA LEU A 88 -9.47 -5.45 12.77
C LEU A 88 -10.53 -5.40 11.65
N ALA A 89 -10.15 -5.69 10.41
CA ALA A 89 -11.09 -5.76 9.29
C ALA A 89 -12.15 -6.85 9.50
N TYR A 90 -11.71 -8.04 9.94
CA TYR A 90 -12.61 -9.14 10.28
C TYR A 90 -13.54 -8.75 11.44
N ALA A 91 -13.03 -8.11 12.50
CA ALA A 91 -13.83 -7.65 13.63
C ALA A 91 -14.85 -6.57 13.24
N LEU A 92 -14.59 -5.77 12.20
CA LEU A 92 -15.50 -4.75 11.68
C LEU A 92 -16.50 -5.32 10.65
N GLN A 93 -16.30 -6.54 10.16
CA GLN A 93 -17.17 -7.16 9.16
C GLN A 93 -18.65 -7.27 9.58
N PRO A 94 -19.00 -7.57 10.86
CA PRO A 94 -20.40 -7.59 11.30
C PRO A 94 -21.14 -6.26 11.06
N LEU A 95 -20.43 -5.13 11.10
CA LEU A 95 -21.03 -3.82 10.78
C LEU A 95 -21.52 -3.77 9.33
N ALA A 96 -20.77 -4.34 8.38
CA ALA A 96 -21.18 -4.42 6.99
C ALA A 96 -22.40 -5.34 6.80
N PHE A 97 -22.53 -6.42 7.58
CA PHE A 97 -23.72 -7.28 7.58
C PHE A 97 -24.97 -6.52 8.05
N ILE A 98 -24.86 -5.79 9.17
CA ILE A 98 -25.98 -5.02 9.74
C ILE A 98 -26.45 -3.93 8.77
N ILE A 99 -25.52 -3.11 8.25
CA ILE A 99 -25.86 -2.00 7.35
C ILE A 99 -26.44 -2.51 6.02
N SER A 100 -25.96 -3.64 5.51
CA SER A 100 -26.50 -4.24 4.28
C SER A 100 -27.84 -4.95 4.46
N GLY A 101 -28.37 -5.02 5.68
CA GLY A 101 -29.64 -5.70 5.98
C GLY A 101 -29.57 -7.21 5.70
N ARG A 102 -28.37 -7.80 5.86
CA ARG A 102 -28.14 -9.24 5.72
C ARG A 102 -28.22 -9.88 7.10
N GLU A 103 -28.81 -11.07 7.15
CA GLU A 103 -28.83 -11.85 8.39
C GLU A 103 -27.39 -12.18 8.81
N PHE A 104 -27.06 -11.78 10.03
CA PHE A 104 -25.78 -12.10 10.67
C PHE A 104 -25.99 -13.29 11.60
N ASN A 105 -25.58 -14.47 11.16
CA ASN A 105 -25.61 -15.66 11.99
C ASN A 105 -24.36 -15.68 12.89
N VAL A 106 -24.56 -15.38 14.17
CA VAL A 106 -23.49 -15.29 15.17
C VAL A 106 -22.77 -16.62 15.34
N GLU A 107 -23.52 -17.72 15.41
CA GLU A 107 -22.96 -19.07 15.60
C GLU A 107 -22.09 -19.48 14.41
N LEU A 108 -22.55 -19.20 13.19
CA LEU A 108 -21.79 -19.53 11.99
C LEU A 108 -20.53 -18.67 11.84
N THR A 109 -20.60 -17.40 12.25
CA THR A 109 -19.48 -16.44 12.16
C THR A 109 -18.43 -16.71 13.24
N LEU A 110 -18.83 -17.11 14.45
CA LEU A 110 -17.92 -17.40 15.55
C LEU A 110 -17.26 -18.79 15.45
N ASN A 111 -17.63 -19.59 14.45
CA ASN A 111 -16.97 -20.86 14.19
C ASN A 111 -15.48 -20.67 13.92
N PRO A 112 -14.57 -21.39 14.62
CA PRO A 112 -13.13 -21.23 14.47
C PRO A 112 -12.65 -21.36 13.02
N SER A 113 -13.25 -22.25 12.24
CA SER A 113 -12.93 -22.43 10.82
C SER A 113 -13.27 -21.20 9.96
N GLN A 114 -14.40 -20.56 10.22
CA GLN A 114 -14.83 -19.35 9.50
C GLN A 114 -14.01 -18.13 9.92
N ILE A 115 -13.65 -18.03 11.20
CA ILE A 115 -12.73 -17.00 11.70
C ILE A 115 -11.38 -17.13 11.01
N ILE A 116 -10.79 -18.32 11.01
CA ILE A 116 -9.49 -18.56 10.38
C ILE A 116 -9.56 -18.25 8.90
N TYR A 117 -10.60 -18.70 8.20
CA TYR A 117 -10.76 -18.44 6.76
C TYR A 117 -10.89 -16.93 6.47
N GLY A 118 -11.83 -16.24 7.12
CA GLY A 118 -12.07 -14.81 6.89
C GLY A 118 -10.86 -13.95 7.25
N TRP A 119 -10.24 -14.20 8.40
CA TRP A 119 -9.01 -13.51 8.81
C TRP A 119 -7.85 -13.77 7.85
N SER A 120 -7.66 -15.01 7.39
CA SER A 120 -6.61 -15.35 6.43
C SER A 120 -6.83 -14.67 5.07
N SER A 121 -8.07 -14.62 4.59
CA SER A 121 -8.42 -13.91 3.36
C SER A 121 -8.05 -12.43 3.45
N PHE A 122 -8.47 -11.74 4.52
CA PHE A 122 -8.07 -10.33 4.73
C PHE A 122 -6.56 -10.17 4.84
N THR A 123 -5.87 -11.08 5.52
CA THR A 123 -4.41 -11.05 5.67
C THR A 123 -3.72 -11.09 4.30
N ILE A 124 -4.17 -11.96 3.38
CA ILE A 124 -3.61 -12.04 2.03
C ILE A 124 -3.84 -10.73 1.26
N PHE A 125 -5.03 -10.15 1.32
CA PHE A 125 -5.32 -8.89 0.62
C PHE A 125 -4.49 -7.72 1.15
N PHE A 126 -4.40 -7.55 2.48
CA PHE A 126 -3.57 -6.50 3.07
C PHE A 126 -2.08 -6.74 2.84
N PHE A 127 -1.64 -8.00 2.84
CA PHE A 127 -0.26 -8.35 2.50
C PHE A 127 0.06 -7.94 1.07
N LEU A 128 -0.77 -8.31 0.10
CA LEU A 128 -0.59 -7.94 -1.30
C LEU A 128 -0.59 -6.42 -1.49
N TRP A 129 -1.51 -5.72 -0.83
CA TRP A 129 -1.55 -4.26 -0.83
C TRP A 129 -0.28 -3.63 -0.24
N SER A 130 0.26 -4.22 0.83
CA SER A 130 1.50 -3.76 1.43
C SER A 130 2.67 -3.93 0.47
N VAL A 131 2.77 -5.06 -0.24
CA VAL A 131 3.81 -5.30 -1.24
C VAL A 131 3.74 -4.24 -2.34
N PHE A 132 2.56 -3.95 -2.89
CA PHE A 132 2.39 -2.88 -3.87
C PHE A 132 2.87 -1.52 -3.35
N TYR A 133 2.49 -1.16 -2.12
CA TYR A 133 2.91 0.09 -1.50
C TYR A 133 4.43 0.16 -1.32
N PHE A 134 5.04 -0.92 -0.83
CA PHE A 134 6.48 -0.99 -0.60
C PHE A 134 7.26 -0.95 -1.89
N THR A 135 6.82 -1.64 -2.94
CA THR A 135 7.44 -1.58 -4.27
C THR A 135 7.48 -0.15 -4.78
N TYR A 136 6.35 0.57 -4.72
CA TYR A 136 6.32 1.98 -5.13
C TYR A 136 7.28 2.84 -4.29
N TYR A 137 7.26 2.67 -2.97
CA TYR A 137 8.13 3.41 -2.05
C TYR A 137 9.63 3.16 -2.34
N PHE A 138 10.04 1.90 -2.51
CA PHE A 138 11.43 1.54 -2.76
C PHE A 138 11.93 2.05 -4.12
N VAL A 139 11.11 1.94 -5.17
CA VAL A 139 11.45 2.50 -6.49
C VAL A 139 11.62 4.02 -6.40
N GLU A 140 10.72 4.71 -5.70
CA GLU A 140 10.85 6.16 -5.51
C GLU A 140 12.12 6.52 -4.72
N GLN A 141 12.43 5.78 -3.66
CA GLN A 141 13.59 6.03 -2.83
C GLN A 141 14.90 5.75 -3.58
N TYR A 142 14.94 4.69 -4.40
CA TYR A 142 16.08 4.36 -5.25
C TYR A 142 16.35 5.47 -6.28
N ASN A 143 15.30 5.95 -6.97
CA ASN A 143 15.43 7.04 -7.93
C ASN A 143 15.93 8.34 -7.30
N LYS A 144 15.48 8.67 -6.08
CA LYS A 144 16.01 9.82 -5.33
C LYS A 144 17.47 9.64 -4.96
N SER A 145 17.85 8.43 -4.52
CA SER A 145 19.25 8.12 -4.19
C SER A 145 20.17 8.37 -5.38
N LEU A 146 19.76 7.90 -6.57
CA LEU A 146 20.53 8.09 -7.80
C LEU A 146 20.65 9.58 -8.17
N GLN A 147 19.58 10.36 -8.03
CA GLN A 147 19.62 11.81 -8.25
C GLN A 147 20.59 12.52 -7.30
N TYR A 148 20.59 12.14 -6.01
CA TYR A 148 21.54 12.71 -5.05
C TYR A 148 22.98 12.35 -5.36
N GLU A 149 23.24 11.14 -5.85
CA GLU A 149 24.56 10.72 -6.28
C GLU A 149 25.05 11.54 -7.48
N THR A 150 24.20 11.70 -8.52
CA THR A 150 24.52 12.55 -9.67
C THR A 150 24.81 13.99 -9.27
N SER A 151 23.98 14.60 -8.43
CA SER A 151 24.21 15.97 -7.96
C SER A 151 25.51 16.10 -7.15
N ARG A 152 25.89 15.09 -6.36
CA ARG A 152 27.17 15.09 -5.64
C ARG A 152 28.37 15.06 -6.60
N ILE A 153 28.30 14.21 -7.62
CA ILE A 153 29.34 14.09 -8.65
C ILE A 153 29.47 15.41 -9.43
N GLU A 154 28.36 16.04 -9.79
CA GLU A 154 28.37 17.35 -10.48
C GLU A 154 29.04 18.44 -9.63
N ILE A 155 28.73 18.51 -8.34
CA ILE A 155 29.35 19.47 -7.41
C ILE A 155 30.85 19.21 -7.28
N GLU A 156 31.27 17.95 -7.15
CA GLU A 156 32.68 17.57 -7.07
C GLU A 156 33.44 17.92 -8.35
N LEU A 157 32.85 17.64 -9.51
CA LEU A 157 33.41 17.97 -10.81
C LEU A 157 33.52 19.49 -11.01
N GLN A 158 32.53 20.26 -10.57
CA GLN A 158 32.57 21.73 -10.62
C GLN A 158 33.66 22.29 -9.69
N ASN A 159 33.83 21.73 -8.50
CA ASN A 159 34.90 22.11 -7.58
C ASN A 159 36.28 21.80 -8.18
N LEU A 160 36.49 20.61 -8.74
CA LEU A 160 37.73 20.24 -9.42
C LEU A 160 38.03 21.18 -10.60
N LYS A 161 37.03 21.50 -11.43
CA LYS A 161 37.17 22.47 -12.51
C LYS A 161 37.56 23.86 -12.01
N SER A 162 37.01 24.31 -10.87
CA SER A 162 37.31 25.62 -10.29
C SER A 162 38.73 25.72 -9.73
N GLN A 163 39.32 24.59 -9.32
CA GLN A 163 40.69 24.52 -8.80
C GLN A 163 41.74 24.30 -9.90
N LEU A 164 41.32 23.85 -11.09
CA LEU A 164 42.21 23.68 -12.24
C LEU A 164 42.60 25.05 -12.81
N ASN A 165 43.91 25.34 -12.81
CA ASN A 165 44.43 26.57 -13.38
C ASN A 165 44.18 26.60 -14.90
N PRO A 166 43.61 27.67 -15.48
CA PRO A 166 43.31 27.77 -16.90
C PRO A 166 44.47 27.36 -17.82
N HIS A 167 45.71 27.63 -17.39
CA HIS A 167 46.92 27.23 -18.11
C HIS A 167 47.05 25.70 -18.32
N PHE A 168 46.67 24.89 -17.32
CA PHE A 168 46.66 23.42 -17.47
C PHE A 168 45.57 22.94 -18.44
N ILE A 169 44.43 23.64 -18.47
CA ILE A 169 43.34 23.33 -19.40
C ILE A 169 43.77 23.60 -20.84
N PHE A 170 44.46 24.72 -21.09
CA PHE A 170 45.02 25.02 -22.41
C PHE A 170 46.09 24.02 -22.85
N ASN A 171 46.98 23.59 -21.94
CA ASN A 171 47.99 22.59 -22.27
C ASN A 171 47.40 21.22 -22.62
N ALA A 172 46.35 20.77 -21.93
CA ALA A 172 45.69 19.49 -22.22
C ALA A 172 44.86 19.50 -23.53
N LEU A 173 44.48 20.69 -24.03
CA LEU A 173 43.75 20.85 -25.30
C LEU A 173 44.67 20.95 -26.52
N ASN A 174 45.93 21.37 -26.33
CA ASN A 174 46.93 21.56 -27.39
C ASN A 174 47.96 20.42 -27.52
N SER A 175 47.93 19.43 -26.62
CA SER A 175 48.73 18.19 -26.69
C SER A 175 47.93 17.05 -27.30
#